data_AF-A0A522Y2H2-F1
#
_entry.id   AF-A0A522Y2H2-F1
#
_cell.length_a   1.000
_cell.length_b   1.000
_cell.length_c   1.000
_cell.angle_alpha   90.00
_cell.angle_beta   90.00
_cell.angle_gamma   90.00
#
_symmetry.space_group_name_H-M   'P 1'
#
loop_
_entity.id
_entity.type
_entity.pdbx_description
1 polymer ?
#
loop_
_entity_poly.entity_id
_entity_poly.type
_entity_poly.pdbx_seq_one_letter_code
_entity_poly.pdbx_strand_id
1 'polypeptide(L)'
;RTELGAPVMAGLSRKKTIGELTGRMVAHERVHGSVAAHLIAAQRGAMLLRVHDVAATVEALAVWHVVAAEPAIRAPAPGAAFRWPEDD
;
A
#
# COMPACT_ATOMS: atom_id res chain seq x y z
N ARG A 1 4.98 14.03 -6.94
CA ARG A 1 4.61 15.35 -6.36
C ARG A 1 3.58 15.97 -7.27
N THR A 2 2.52 16.57 -6.75
CA THR A 2 1.46 17.16 -7.58
C THR A 2 1.91 18.52 -8.12
N GLU A 3 1.51 18.85 -9.35
CA GLU A 3 1.94 20.08 -10.05
C GLU A 3 1.35 21.36 -9.43
N LEU A 4 0.36 21.22 -8.55
CA LEU A 4 -0.40 22.32 -7.94
C LEU A 4 0.29 22.96 -6.74
N GLY A 5 1.49 22.50 -6.35
CA GLY A 5 2.25 23.07 -5.22
C GLY A 5 1.63 22.87 -3.83
N ALA A 6 0.53 22.12 -3.72
CA ALA A 6 -0.19 21.86 -2.48
C ALA A 6 -0.40 20.35 -2.25
N PRO A 7 -0.48 19.89 -0.98
CA PRO A 7 -0.85 18.52 -0.65
C PRO A 7 -2.21 18.14 -1.25
N VAL A 8 -2.30 16.95 -1.85
CA VAL A 8 -3.54 16.43 -2.41
C VAL A 8 -4.18 15.41 -1.47
N MET A 9 -5.50 15.57 -1.26
CA MET A 9 -6.36 14.59 -0.60
C MET A 9 -7.10 13.76 -1.65
N ALA A 10 -7.05 12.44 -1.53
CA ALA A 10 -7.85 11.52 -2.33
C ALA A 10 -8.95 10.86 -1.48
N GLY A 11 -10.19 10.86 -1.98
CA GLY A 11 -11.33 10.25 -1.31
C GLY A 11 -12.15 9.39 -2.28
N LEU A 12 -11.77 8.12 -2.45
CA LEU A 12 -12.44 7.18 -3.35
C LEU A 12 -13.30 6.14 -2.60
N SER A 13 -13.33 6.22 -1.27
CA SER A 13 -13.83 5.13 -0.42
C SER A 13 -15.33 4.89 -0.62
N ARG A 14 -15.66 3.65 -0.98
CA ARG A 14 -17.00 3.12 -1.22
C ARG A 14 -17.82 3.89 -2.27
N LYS A 15 -17.18 4.73 -3.08
CA LYS A 15 -17.85 5.50 -4.14
C LYS A 15 -18.45 4.59 -5.21
N LYS A 16 -19.48 5.10 -5.89
CA LYS A 16 -20.18 4.40 -6.99
C LYS A 16 -19.21 3.90 -8.06
N THR A 17 -18.22 4.71 -8.44
CA THR A 17 -17.19 4.35 -9.43
C THR A 17 -16.44 3.07 -9.05
N ILE A 18 -16.12 2.86 -7.76
CA ILE A 18 -15.50 1.60 -7.31
C ILE A 18 -16.48 0.44 -7.52
N GLY A 19 -17.75 0.64 -7.17
CA GLY A 19 -18.80 -0.36 -7.37
C GLY A 19 -18.98 -0.75 -8.84
N GLU A 20 -18.99 0.22 -9.75
CA GLU A 20 -19.08 0.01 -11.19
C GLU A 20 -17.87 -0.76 -11.74
N LEU A 21 -16.65 -0.43 -11.28
CA LEU A 21 -15.43 -1.12 -11.71
C LEU A 21 -15.28 -2.55 -11.18
N THR A 22 -15.79 -2.83 -9.97
CA THR A 22 -15.62 -4.14 -9.32
C THR A 22 -16.88 -5.01 -9.30
N GLY A 23 -17.99 -4.55 -9.91
CA GLY A 23 -19.28 -5.24 -9.86
C GLY A 23 -19.92 -5.29 -8.47
N ARG A 24 -19.58 -4.36 -7.57
CA ARG A 24 -20.07 -4.32 -6.18
C ARG A 24 -21.15 -3.27 -6.00
N MET A 25 -22.39 -3.72 -6.00
CA MET A 25 -23.57 -2.84 -5.96
C MET A 25 -23.77 -2.21 -4.59
N VAL A 26 -23.45 -2.92 -3.50
CA VAL A 26 -23.64 -2.41 -2.14
C VAL A 26 -22.39 -1.68 -1.65
N ALA A 27 -22.56 -0.50 -1.07
CA ALA A 27 -21.44 0.37 -0.70
C ALA A 27 -20.44 -0.28 0.27
N HIS A 28 -20.91 -1.06 1.24
CA HIS A 28 -20.05 -1.73 2.22
C HIS A 28 -19.25 -2.90 1.64
N GLU A 29 -19.59 -3.41 0.45
CA GLU A 29 -18.85 -4.49 -0.22
C GLU A 29 -17.66 -3.95 -1.04
N ARG A 30 -17.55 -2.63 -1.18
CA ARG A 30 -16.54 -1.96 -2.02
C ARG A 30 -15.20 -1.78 -1.29
N VAL A 31 -14.96 -2.45 -0.17
CA VAL A 31 -13.78 -2.26 0.69
C VAL A 31 -12.49 -2.52 -0.09
N HIS A 32 -12.36 -3.71 -0.69
CA HIS A 32 -11.12 -4.11 -1.38
C HIS A 32 -10.77 -3.18 -2.54
N GLY A 33 -11.75 -2.85 -3.39
CA GLY A 33 -11.56 -1.89 -4.48
C GLY A 33 -11.23 -0.48 -3.98
N SER A 34 -11.81 -0.08 -2.84
CA SER A 34 -11.52 1.22 -2.21
C SER A 34 -10.10 1.27 -1.67
N VAL A 35 -9.63 0.22 -0.98
CA VAL A 35 -8.27 0.14 -0.45
C VAL A 35 -7.25 0.16 -1.59
N ALA A 36 -7.48 -0.62 -2.64
CA ALA A 36 -6.64 -0.61 -3.84
C ALA A 36 -6.57 0.78 -4.47
N ALA A 37 -7.70 1.47 -4.61
CA ALA A 37 -7.74 2.82 -5.15
C ALA A 37 -6.95 3.85 -4.32
N HIS A 38 -6.99 3.76 -2.98
CA HIS A 38 -6.22 4.66 -2.12
C HIS A 38 -4.73 4.32 -2.11
N LEU A 39 -4.36 3.03 -2.15
CA LEU A 39 -2.97 2.62 -2.31
C LEU A 39 -2.36 3.22 -3.60
N ILE A 40 -3.10 3.12 -4.70
CA ILE A 40 -2.71 3.71 -5.98
C ILE A 40 -2.66 5.25 -5.89
N ALA A 41 -3.60 5.89 -5.19
CA ALA A 41 -3.56 7.33 -4.99
C ALA A 41 -2.31 7.77 -4.19
N ALA A 42 -1.95 7.03 -3.14
CA ALA A 42 -0.75 7.27 -2.35
C ALA A 42 0.53 7.10 -3.20
N GLN A 43 0.61 6.04 -4.00
CA GLN A 43 1.70 5.83 -4.98
C GLN A 43 1.81 6.99 -5.98
N ARG A 44 0.70 7.64 -6.32
CA ARG A 44 0.66 8.82 -7.21
C ARG A 44 0.85 10.15 -6.49
N GLY A 45 1.18 10.13 -5.20
CA GLY A 45 1.55 11.31 -4.43
C GLY A 45 0.40 12.01 -3.71
N ALA A 46 -0.76 11.37 -3.54
CA ALA A 46 -1.75 11.84 -2.57
C ALA A 46 -1.13 11.79 -1.16
N MET A 47 -1.21 12.90 -0.43
CA MET A 47 -0.66 13.03 0.92
C MET A 47 -1.71 12.76 2.00
N LEU A 48 -3.00 12.80 1.65
CA LEU A 48 -4.10 12.51 2.56
C LEU A 48 -5.12 11.58 1.91
N LEU A 49 -5.64 10.62 2.67
CA LEU A 49 -6.63 9.65 2.20
C LEU A 49 -7.88 9.72 3.08
N ARG A 50 -9.04 9.98 2.47
CA ARG A 50 -10.34 10.00 3.17
C ARG A 50 -11.07 8.67 3.00
N VAL A 51 -11.05 7.85 4.04
CA VAL A 51 -11.54 6.47 4.01
C VAL A 51 -12.62 6.17 5.05
N HIS A 52 -13.50 5.22 4.75
CA HIS A 52 -14.39 4.60 5.76
C HIS A 52 -13.70 3.40 6.43
N ASP A 53 -12.88 2.67 5.68
CA ASP A 53 -12.22 1.42 6.09
C ASP A 53 -10.78 1.70 6.54
N VAL A 54 -10.63 2.28 7.74
CA VAL A 54 -9.33 2.77 8.23
C VAL A 54 -8.32 1.64 8.41
N ALA A 55 -8.68 0.59 9.15
CA ALA A 55 -7.76 -0.52 9.45
C ALA A 55 -7.19 -1.17 8.18
N ALA A 56 -8.06 -1.55 7.24
CA ALA A 56 -7.66 -2.17 5.99
C ALA A 56 -6.78 -1.24 5.12
N THR A 57 -7.02 0.07 5.15
CA THR A 57 -6.19 1.04 4.41
C THR A 57 -4.81 1.18 5.07
N VAL A 58 -4.75 1.24 6.41
CA VAL A 58 -3.48 1.30 7.15
C VAL A 58 -2.63 0.07 6.89
N GLU A 59 -3.21 -1.13 6.93
CA GLU A 59 -2.50 -2.37 6.63
C GLU A 59 -1.90 -2.38 5.22
N ALA A 60 -2.68 -1.97 4.21
CA ALA A 60 -2.20 -1.88 2.83
C ALA A 60 -1.04 -0.87 2.68
N LEU A 61 -1.13 0.28 3.35
CA LEU A 61 -0.06 1.29 3.34
C LEU A 61 1.18 0.81 4.08
N ALA A 62 1.04 0.08 5.18
CA ALA A 62 2.17 -0.46 5.94
C ALA A 62 2.98 -1.45 5.09
N VAL A 63 2.30 -2.39 4.43
CA VAL A 63 2.94 -3.32 3.49
C VAL A 63 3.62 -2.55 2.35
N TRP A 64 2.90 -1.60 1.74
CA TRP A 64 3.45 -0.79 0.66
C TRP A 64 4.70 -0.02 1.08
N HIS A 65 4.71 0.57 2.28
CA HIS A 65 5.85 1.35 2.76
C HIS A 65 7.12 0.50 2.87
N VAL A 66 6.99 -0.75 3.34
CA VAL A 66 8.11 -1.70 3.41
C VAL A 66 8.59 -2.09 2.01
N VAL A 67 7.68 -2.37 1.08
CA VAL A 67 8.03 -2.79 -0.29
C VAL A 67 8.63 -1.63 -1.11
N ALA A 68 8.10 -0.43 -0.93
CA ALA A 68 8.52 0.76 -1.69
C ALA A 68 9.84 1.36 -1.20
N ALA A 69 10.29 1.03 0.01
CA ALA A 69 11.53 1.57 0.60
C ALA A 69 12.83 1.06 -0.06
N GLU A 70 12.74 0.33 -1.18
CA GLU A 70 13.73 -0.63 -1.66
C GLU A 70 14.08 -1.67 -0.58
N PRO A 71 13.91 -2.97 -0.82
CA PRO A 71 14.39 -3.95 0.12
C PRO A 71 15.91 -3.83 0.16
N ALA A 72 16.46 -3.30 1.27
CA ALA A 72 17.82 -3.60 1.62
C ALA A 72 17.91 -5.14 1.62
N ILE A 73 18.65 -5.71 0.66
CA ILE A 73 18.99 -7.13 0.71
C ILE A 73 19.59 -7.31 2.09
N ARG A 74 18.87 -8.01 2.98
CA ARG A 74 19.37 -8.27 4.32
C ARG A 74 20.59 -9.14 4.12
N ALA A 75 21.77 -8.53 4.21
CA ALA A 75 23.00 -9.29 4.18
C ALA A 75 22.89 -10.37 5.27
N PRO A 76 23.31 -11.62 4.99
CA PRO A 76 23.34 -12.64 6.01
C PRO A 76 24.11 -12.11 7.22
N ALA A 77 23.64 -12.41 8.43
CA ALA A 77 24.36 -12.02 9.64
C ALA A 77 25.81 -12.54 9.56
N PRO A 78 26.81 -11.79 10.06
CA PRO A 78 28.18 -12.27 10.10
C PRO A 78 28.24 -13.64 10.79
N GLY A 79 28.72 -14.66 10.10
CA GLY A 79 28.77 -16.05 10.59
C GLY A 79 27.57 -16.94 10.25
N ALA A 80 26.56 -16.44 9.53
CA ALA A 80 25.44 -17.24 9.03
C ALA A 80 25.76 -18.00 7.72
N ALA A 81 26.99 -17.88 7.21
CA ALA A 81 27.45 -18.72 6.11
C ALA A 81 27.56 -20.17 6.59
N PHE A 82 26.98 -21.08 5.82
CA PHE A 82 27.14 -22.52 6.03
C PHE A 82 28.64 -22.84 6.02
N ARG A 83 29.17 -23.33 7.14
CA ARG A 83 30.54 -23.82 7.24
C ARG A 83 30.61 -25.25 6.75
N TRP A 84 31.54 -25.52 5.87
CA TRP A 84 31.82 -26.88 5.44
C TRP A 84 32.75 -27.57 6.45
N PRO A 85 32.68 -28.91 6.60
CA PRO A 85 33.52 -29.66 7.53
C PRO A 85 35.03 -29.49 7.30
N GLU A 86 35.45 -29.05 6.12
CA GLU A 86 36.83 -28.74 5.76
C GLU A 86 37.30 -27.31 6.12
N ASP A 87 36.43 -26.46 6.67
CA ASP A 87 36.75 -25.08 7.06
C ASP A 87 37.37 -24.96 8.47
N ASP A 88 37.64 -26.07 9.16
CA ASP A 88 38.32 -26.17 10.48
C ASP A 88 39.79 -26.61 10.36
#